data_AF-A0A962DY46-F1
#
_entry.id   AF-A0A962DY46-F1
#
_cell.length_a   1.000
_cell.length_b   1.000
_cell.length_c   1.000
_cell.angle_alpha   90.00
_cell.angle_beta   90.00
_cell.angle_gamma   90.00
#
_symmetry.space_group_name_H-M   'P 1'
#
loop_
_entity.id
_entity.type
_entity.pdbx_description
1 polymer ?
#
loop_
_entity_poly.entity_id
_entity_poly.type
_entity_poly.pdbx_seq_one_letter_code
_entity_poly.pdbx_strand_id
1 'polypeptide(L)'
;LFGGPPRKPESPLTEREMDMAASIQQVMEEIMLRMARHVHATIGTKNLCLAGGVALNCVANGRILREGPFEQIWIQPAAGDAGGALGVAMFIWHQLLEKPRKAVTEDSQQGSYLGPASDESDIRKFLDDAGAKYHFMEDEAALCDRVAALIGSDKVIGWLQGRMEFGPRALGGRSILGDARSTKM
;
A
#
# COMPACT_ATOMS: atom_id res chain seq x y z
N LEU A 1 32.43 7.36 1.62
CA LEU A 1 31.26 8.01 2.25
C LEU A 1 30.82 7.29 3.52
N PHE A 2 30.65 5.96 3.51
CA PHE A 2 30.12 5.20 4.67
C PHE A 2 31.11 4.21 5.30
N GLY A 3 32.41 4.53 5.30
CA GLY A 3 33.41 3.79 6.10
C GLY A 3 33.69 2.32 5.71
N GLY A 4 33.39 1.89 4.48
CA GLY A 4 33.68 0.51 4.04
C GLY A 4 33.11 0.19 2.66
N PRO A 5 33.35 -1.03 2.14
CA PRO A 5 32.86 -1.44 0.83
C PRO A 5 31.33 -1.64 0.82
N PRO A 6 30.72 -1.72 -0.37
CA PRO A 6 29.35 -2.20 -0.52
C PRO A 6 29.17 -3.59 0.09
N ARG A 7 28.00 -3.82 0.68
CA ARG A 7 27.62 -5.11 1.24
C ARG A 7 27.47 -6.15 0.12
N LYS A 8 27.90 -7.39 0.38
CA LYS A 8 27.59 -8.52 -0.52
C LYS A 8 26.10 -8.89 -0.38
N PRO A 9 25.36 -9.12 -1.49
CA PRO A 9 23.99 -9.64 -1.43
C PRO A 9 23.89 -10.90 -0.55
N GLU A 10 22.75 -11.10 0.11
CA GLU A 10 22.46 -12.26 0.99
C GLU A 10 23.41 -12.51 2.17
N SER A 11 24.38 -11.62 2.45
CA SER A 11 25.19 -11.73 3.67
C SER A 11 24.37 -11.36 4.93
N PRO A 12 24.89 -11.56 6.15
CA PRO A 12 24.26 -11.01 7.35
C PRO A 12 24.22 -9.46 7.31
N LEU A 13 23.17 -8.87 7.89
CA LEU A 13 23.12 -7.41 8.14
C LEU A 13 23.89 -7.10 9.42
N THR A 14 24.78 -6.11 9.39
CA THR A 14 25.50 -5.62 10.56
C THR A 14 24.94 -4.29 11.03
N GLU A 15 25.33 -3.86 12.23
CA GLU A 15 24.96 -2.54 12.81
C GLU A 15 25.27 -1.40 11.84
N ARG A 16 26.40 -1.48 11.11
CA ARG A 16 26.78 -0.48 10.10
C ARG A 16 25.71 -0.30 9.01
N GLU A 17 25.12 -1.38 8.50
CA GLU A 17 24.07 -1.27 7.47
C GLU A 17 22.76 -0.73 8.06
N MET A 18 22.46 -1.11 9.30
CA MET A 18 21.27 -0.62 10.01
C MET A 18 21.38 0.88 10.29
N ASP A 19 22.51 1.35 10.80
CA ASP A 19 22.80 2.77 11.06
C ASP A 19 22.76 3.59 9.78
N MET A 20 23.26 3.05 8.68
CA MET A 20 23.21 3.70 7.38
C MET A 20 21.78 3.85 6.88
N ALA A 21 20.97 2.80 6.98
CA ALA A 21 19.55 2.84 6.61
C ALA A 21 18.78 3.85 7.48
N ALA A 22 19.00 3.82 8.80
CA ALA A 22 18.38 4.76 9.74
C ALA A 22 18.79 6.22 9.44
N SER A 23 20.07 6.47 9.18
CA SER A 23 20.57 7.81 8.85
C SER A 23 19.98 8.34 7.54
N ILE A 24 19.91 7.50 6.50
CA ILE A 24 19.30 7.87 5.21
C ILE A 24 17.82 8.16 5.39
N GLN A 25 17.11 7.33 6.16
CA GLN A 25 15.70 7.53 6.48
C GLN A 25 15.48 8.86 7.21
N GLN A 26 16.28 9.17 8.24
CA GLN A 26 16.19 10.43 8.97
C GLN A 26 16.41 11.65 8.06
N VAL A 27 17.43 11.60 7.19
CA VAL A 27 17.70 12.68 6.24
C VAL A 27 16.57 12.82 5.22
N MET A 28 16.03 11.71 4.70
CA MET A 28 14.89 11.71 3.78
C MET A 28 13.66 12.38 4.41
N GLU A 29 13.32 12.02 5.65
CA GLU A 29 12.20 12.61 6.35
C GLU A 29 12.34 14.13 6.53
N GLU A 30 13.54 14.59 6.89
CA GLU A 30 13.82 16.03 7.04
C GLU A 30 13.69 16.78 5.71
N ILE A 31 14.20 16.19 4.61
CA ILE A 31 14.06 16.76 3.27
C ILE A 31 12.59 16.85 2.88
N MET A 32 11.83 15.76 3.06
CA MET A 32 10.40 15.72 2.74
C MET A 32 9.61 16.75 3.56
N LEU A 33 9.91 16.90 4.85
CA LEU A 33 9.25 17.89 5.71
C LEU A 33 9.57 19.33 5.27
N ARG A 34 10.81 19.62 4.88
CA ARG A 34 11.20 20.93 4.32
C ARG A 34 10.48 21.22 3.01
N MET A 35 10.39 20.24 2.12
CA MET A 35 9.65 20.37 0.85
C MET A 35 8.16 20.63 1.12
N ALA A 36 7.55 19.90 2.05
CA ALA A 36 6.16 20.08 2.44
C ALA A 36 5.90 21.49 2.98
N ARG A 37 6.77 21.99 3.88
CA ARG A 37 6.70 23.37 4.40
C ARG A 37 6.89 24.42 3.31
N HIS A 38 7.82 24.20 2.38
CA HIS A 38 8.03 25.09 1.25
C HIS A 38 6.78 25.20 0.36
N VAL A 39 6.22 24.05 -0.05
CA VAL A 39 4.98 24.01 -0.85
C VAL A 39 3.84 24.72 -0.13
N HIS A 40 3.67 24.49 1.18
CA HIS A 40 2.66 25.20 1.95
C HIS A 40 2.88 26.71 1.97
N ALA A 41 4.12 27.17 2.17
CA ALA A 41 4.43 28.61 2.16
C ALA A 41 4.17 29.26 0.79
N THR A 42 4.34 28.51 -0.31
CA THR A 42 4.10 29.01 -1.66
C THR A 42 2.63 28.99 -2.07
N ILE A 43 1.88 27.95 -1.70
CA ILE A 43 0.50 27.73 -2.18
C ILE A 43 -0.55 28.12 -1.13
N GLY A 44 -0.25 27.97 0.16
CA GLY A 44 -1.15 28.34 1.27
C GLY A 44 -2.33 27.40 1.50
N THR A 45 -2.35 26.21 0.91
CA THR A 45 -3.45 25.24 1.03
C THR A 45 -3.27 24.32 2.23
N LYS A 46 -4.39 23.97 2.88
CA LYS A 46 -4.45 23.06 4.04
C LYS A 46 -4.34 21.57 3.67
N ASN A 47 -4.49 21.23 2.40
CA ASN A 47 -4.51 19.85 1.92
C ASN A 47 -3.28 19.57 1.05
N LEU A 48 -2.62 18.44 1.29
CA LEU A 48 -1.47 17.99 0.52
C LEU A 48 -1.77 16.67 -0.20
N CYS A 49 -1.58 16.64 -1.51
CA CYS A 49 -1.61 15.40 -2.30
C CYS A 49 -0.19 14.93 -2.60
N LEU A 50 0.09 13.65 -2.37
CA LEU A 50 1.40 13.04 -2.58
C LEU A 50 1.31 11.89 -3.58
N ALA A 51 2.26 11.88 -4.52
CA ALA A 51 2.51 10.81 -5.47
C ALA A 51 4.03 10.74 -5.77
N GLY A 52 4.45 9.76 -6.56
CA GLY A 52 5.86 9.39 -6.77
C GLY A 52 6.31 8.31 -5.80
N GLY A 53 7.32 7.50 -6.19
CA GLY A 53 7.74 6.34 -5.40
C GLY A 53 8.15 6.66 -3.95
N VAL A 54 8.73 7.85 -3.71
CA VAL A 54 9.10 8.31 -2.37
C VAL A 54 7.87 8.52 -1.46
N ALA A 55 6.70 8.83 -2.03
CA ALA A 55 5.46 8.99 -1.28
C ALA A 55 4.94 7.66 -0.68
N LEU A 56 5.56 6.51 -0.99
CA LEU A 56 5.27 5.24 -0.32
C LEU A 56 5.99 5.08 1.04
N ASN A 57 6.82 6.06 1.43
CA ASN A 57 7.47 6.10 2.73
C ASN A 57 6.47 6.54 3.82
N CYS A 58 5.79 5.57 4.45
CA CYS A 58 4.77 5.82 5.45
C CYS A 58 5.31 6.52 6.72
N VAL A 59 6.58 6.30 7.07
CA VAL A 59 7.22 6.95 8.22
C VAL A 59 7.34 8.46 7.97
N ALA A 60 7.85 8.85 6.80
CA ALA A 60 7.97 10.25 6.40
C ALA A 60 6.60 10.92 6.24
N ASN A 61 5.63 10.23 5.62
CA ASN A 61 4.26 10.75 5.51
C ASN A 61 3.61 10.99 6.87
N GLY A 62 3.82 10.08 7.83
CA GLY A 62 3.34 10.23 9.20
C GLY A 62 3.95 11.44 9.90
N ARG A 63 5.22 11.74 9.64
CA ARG A 63 5.86 12.98 10.13
C ARG A 63 5.29 14.22 9.49
N ILE A 64 5.06 14.24 8.18
CA ILE A 64 4.41 15.37 7.50
C ILE A 64 3.02 15.63 8.09
N LEU A 65 2.23 14.59 8.36
CA LEU A 65 0.90 14.76 8.96
C LEU A 65 0.95 15.34 10.38
N ARG A 66 1.94 14.92 11.20
CA ARG A 66 2.05 15.36 12.60
C ARG A 66 2.74 16.72 12.77
N GLU A 67 3.76 16.99 11.96
CA GLU A 67 4.69 18.12 12.15
C GLU A 67 4.57 19.17 11.04
N GLY A 68 3.89 18.83 9.94
CA GLY A 68 3.69 19.69 8.79
C GLY A 68 2.49 20.63 8.96
N PRO A 69 2.37 21.65 8.11
CA PRO A 69 1.31 22.65 8.18
C PRO A 69 -0.01 22.22 7.52
N PHE A 70 -0.20 20.92 7.26
CA PHE A 70 -1.36 20.42 6.53
C PHE A 70 -2.38 19.78 7.47
N GLU A 71 -3.65 20.07 7.26
CA GLU A 71 -4.76 19.46 7.99
C GLU A 71 -5.06 18.07 7.45
N GLN A 72 -4.92 17.87 6.13
CA GLN A 72 -5.17 16.60 5.48
C GLN A 72 -4.06 16.26 4.48
N ILE A 73 -3.72 14.98 4.45
CA ILE A 73 -2.85 14.41 3.42
C ILE A 73 -3.61 13.33 2.66
N TRP A 74 -3.42 13.31 1.35
CA TRP A 74 -3.91 12.24 0.50
C TRP A 74 -2.74 11.68 -0.30
N ILE A 75 -2.59 10.36 -0.31
CA ILE A 75 -1.47 9.67 -0.95
C ILE A 75 -2.06 8.73 -1.99
N GLN A 76 -1.58 8.80 -3.23
CA GLN A 76 -2.02 7.86 -4.27
C GLN A 76 -1.61 6.43 -3.89
N PRO A 77 -2.53 5.44 -3.82
CA PRO A 77 -2.20 4.07 -3.38
C PRO A 77 -1.12 3.40 -4.26
N ALA A 78 -1.20 3.60 -5.58
CA ALA A 78 -0.16 3.27 -6.52
C ALA A 78 0.75 4.48 -6.80
N ALA A 79 1.39 5.08 -5.79
CA ALA A 79 2.14 6.33 -5.94
C ALA A 79 3.36 6.22 -6.88
N GLY A 80 3.95 5.03 -7.04
CA GLY A 80 5.06 4.80 -7.98
C GLY A 80 4.62 4.83 -9.45
N ASP A 81 5.51 4.38 -10.33
CA ASP A 81 5.31 4.44 -11.79
C ASP A 81 4.04 3.72 -12.27
N ALA A 82 3.58 2.70 -11.53
CA ALA A 82 2.32 2.02 -11.80
C ALA A 82 1.11 2.99 -11.83
N GLY A 83 1.10 4.03 -10.99
CA GLY A 83 0.06 5.07 -10.98
C GLY A 83 0.14 6.04 -12.16
N GLY A 84 1.25 6.04 -12.91
CA GLY A 84 1.46 6.92 -14.05
C GLY A 84 0.41 6.74 -15.15
N ALA A 85 -0.03 5.50 -15.40
CA ALA A 85 -1.08 5.21 -16.37
C ALA A 85 -2.41 5.90 -16.04
N LEU A 86 -2.81 5.88 -14.76
CA LEU A 86 -3.99 6.60 -14.27
C LEU A 86 -3.79 8.11 -14.41
N GLY A 87 -2.61 8.62 -14.03
CA GLY A 87 -2.28 10.04 -14.14
C GLY A 87 -2.36 10.56 -15.58
N VAL A 88 -1.81 9.82 -16.54
CA VAL A 88 -1.86 10.16 -17.98
C VAL A 88 -3.30 10.15 -18.50
N ALA A 89 -4.10 9.13 -18.16
CA ALA A 89 -5.50 9.08 -18.58
C ALA A 89 -6.29 10.28 -18.03
N MET A 90 -6.10 10.63 -16.76
CA MET A 90 -6.74 11.79 -16.12
C MET A 90 -6.27 13.11 -16.73
N PHE A 91 -4.98 13.23 -17.05
CA PHE A 91 -4.42 14.42 -17.71
C PHE A 91 -5.00 14.61 -19.11
N ILE A 92 -4.99 13.57 -19.95
CA ILE A 92 -5.57 13.64 -21.30
C ILE A 92 -7.04 14.03 -21.22
N TRP A 93 -7.81 13.34 -20.39
CA TRP A 93 -9.26 13.54 -20.30
C TRP A 93 -9.64 14.95 -19.81
N HIS A 94 -8.99 15.42 -18.74
CA HIS A 94 -9.39 16.68 -18.11
C HIS A 94 -8.63 17.91 -18.61
N GLN A 95 -7.39 17.77 -19.06
CA GLN A 95 -6.55 18.90 -19.47
C GLN A 95 -6.46 19.05 -20.98
N LEU A 96 -6.37 17.95 -21.75
CA LEU A 96 -6.25 18.03 -23.21
C LEU A 96 -7.59 17.99 -23.93
N LEU A 97 -8.53 17.19 -23.44
CA LEU A 97 -9.89 17.07 -23.99
C LEU A 97 -10.91 17.98 -23.30
N GLU A 98 -10.43 18.77 -22.32
CA GLU A 98 -11.22 19.76 -21.56
C GLU A 98 -12.52 19.22 -20.98
N LYS A 99 -12.56 17.92 -20.66
CA LYS A 99 -13.74 17.31 -20.05
C LYS A 99 -13.84 17.72 -18.58
N PRO A 100 -15.03 18.13 -18.10
CA PRO A 100 -15.18 18.63 -16.76
C PRO A 100 -14.83 17.56 -15.73
N ARG A 101 -14.04 17.93 -14.72
CA ARG A 101 -13.79 17.09 -13.56
C ARG A 101 -14.90 17.31 -12.53
N LYS A 102 -15.59 16.22 -12.17
CA LYS A 102 -16.47 16.20 -11.00
C LYS A 102 -15.71 15.55 -9.86
N ALA A 103 -15.38 16.32 -8.82
CA ALA A 103 -14.82 15.75 -7.61
C ALA A 103 -15.90 14.89 -6.94
N VAL A 104 -15.63 13.61 -6.75
CA VAL A 104 -16.47 12.72 -5.96
C VAL A 104 -15.99 12.82 -4.51
N THR A 105 -16.91 12.99 -3.57
CA THR A 105 -16.60 13.14 -2.13
C THR A 105 -16.28 11.81 -1.44
N GLU A 106 -16.63 10.70 -2.09
CA GLU A 106 -16.39 9.33 -1.63
C GLU A 106 -15.16 8.70 -2.30
N ASP A 107 -14.85 7.47 -1.90
CA ASP A 107 -13.75 6.68 -2.43
C ASP A 107 -13.99 6.25 -3.89
N SER A 108 -13.52 7.08 -4.81
CA SER A 108 -13.57 6.80 -6.26
C SER A 108 -12.62 5.68 -6.72
N GLN A 109 -11.69 5.24 -5.88
CA GLN A 109 -10.79 4.12 -6.18
C GLN A 109 -11.24 2.80 -5.57
N GLN A 110 -12.40 2.75 -4.88
CA GLN A 110 -13.00 1.53 -4.34
C GLN A 110 -12.01 0.70 -3.51
N GLY A 111 -11.36 1.32 -2.53
CA GLY A 111 -10.35 0.69 -1.68
C GLY A 111 -9.05 0.35 -2.42
N SER A 112 -8.89 0.85 -3.64
CA SER A 112 -7.88 0.41 -4.62
C SER A 112 -8.10 -1.00 -5.17
N TYR A 113 -9.28 -1.60 -5.01
CA TYR A 113 -9.61 -2.93 -5.56
C TYR A 113 -9.92 -2.87 -7.06
N LEU A 114 -8.97 -2.38 -7.86
CA LEU A 114 -9.15 -2.09 -9.28
C LEU A 114 -8.57 -3.18 -10.21
N GLY A 115 -7.83 -4.14 -9.66
CA GLY A 115 -7.26 -5.26 -10.41
C GLY A 115 -8.28 -6.33 -10.79
N PRO A 116 -7.83 -7.44 -11.40
CA PRO A 116 -8.71 -8.55 -11.76
C PRO A 116 -9.28 -9.25 -10.51
N ALA A 117 -10.47 -9.82 -10.65
CA ALA A 117 -11.03 -10.77 -9.68
C ALA A 117 -10.87 -12.21 -10.20
N SER A 118 -10.99 -13.17 -9.30
CA SER A 118 -11.06 -14.59 -9.64
C SER A 118 -12.47 -15.07 -9.34
N ASP A 119 -13.13 -15.67 -10.33
CA ASP A 119 -14.48 -16.18 -10.18
C ASP A 119 -14.47 -17.51 -9.43
N GLU A 120 -15.55 -17.82 -8.70
CA GLU A 120 -15.65 -19.06 -7.93
C GLU A 120 -15.46 -20.30 -8.81
N SER A 121 -16.01 -20.29 -10.02
CA SER A 121 -15.86 -21.38 -10.99
C SER A 121 -14.40 -21.64 -11.36
N ASP A 122 -13.62 -20.57 -11.53
CA ASP A 122 -12.21 -20.66 -11.88
C ASP A 122 -11.38 -21.18 -10.70
N ILE A 123 -11.68 -20.70 -9.50
CA ILE A 123 -11.05 -21.17 -8.25
C ILE A 123 -11.33 -22.65 -8.06
N ARG A 124 -12.59 -23.07 -8.19
CA ARG A 124 -12.99 -24.48 -8.04
C ARG A 124 -12.28 -25.36 -9.06
N LYS A 125 -12.31 -24.97 -10.34
CA LYS A 125 -11.63 -25.70 -11.40
C LYS A 125 -10.13 -25.84 -11.11
N PHE A 126 -9.47 -24.76 -10.67
CA PHE A 126 -8.05 -24.80 -10.32
C PHE A 126 -7.77 -25.78 -9.17
N LEU A 127 -8.61 -25.78 -8.12
CA LEU A 127 -8.47 -26.71 -6.99
C LEU A 127 -8.69 -28.17 -7.41
N ASP A 128 -9.69 -28.42 -8.25
CA ASP A 128 -10.01 -29.75 -8.78
C ASP A 128 -8.88 -30.28 -9.67
N ASP A 129 -8.38 -29.47 -10.61
CA ASP A 129 -7.26 -29.82 -11.48
C ASP A 129 -5.97 -30.11 -10.68
N ALA A 130 -5.77 -29.38 -9.57
CA ALA A 130 -4.65 -29.58 -8.67
C ALA A 130 -4.82 -30.81 -7.75
N GLY A 131 -6.00 -31.46 -7.74
CA GLY A 131 -6.33 -32.54 -6.81
C GLY A 131 -6.35 -32.09 -5.35
N ALA A 132 -6.62 -30.80 -5.09
CA ALA A 132 -6.60 -30.22 -3.77
C ALA A 132 -7.80 -30.69 -2.93
N LYS A 133 -7.58 -30.92 -1.63
CA LYS A 133 -8.68 -31.14 -0.68
C LYS A 133 -9.11 -29.82 -0.11
N TYR A 134 -10.37 -29.44 -0.33
CA TYR A 134 -10.92 -28.16 0.13
C TYR A 134 -12.33 -28.31 0.70
N HIS A 135 -12.76 -27.30 1.44
CA HIS A 135 -14.13 -27.17 1.92
C HIS A 135 -14.75 -25.93 1.28
N PHE A 136 -15.92 -26.10 0.68
CA PHE A 136 -16.72 -24.98 0.22
C PHE A 136 -17.58 -24.44 1.37
N MET A 137 -17.63 -23.12 1.52
CA MET A 137 -18.43 -22.43 2.54
C MET A 137 -19.24 -21.35 1.83
N GLU A 138 -20.56 -21.52 1.77
CA GLU A 138 -21.49 -20.57 1.12
C GLU A 138 -21.70 -19.31 1.95
N ASP A 139 -21.72 -19.46 3.28
CA ASP A 139 -21.92 -18.36 4.21
C ASP A 139 -20.60 -17.64 4.50
N GLU A 140 -20.49 -16.41 4.03
CA GLU A 140 -19.34 -15.53 4.26
C GLU A 140 -19.12 -15.23 5.75
N ALA A 141 -20.19 -15.11 6.54
CA ALA A 141 -20.07 -14.85 7.97
C ALA A 141 -19.41 -16.05 8.67
N ALA A 142 -19.88 -17.27 8.38
CA ALA A 142 -19.27 -18.49 8.89
C ALA A 142 -17.80 -18.67 8.42
N LEU A 143 -17.48 -18.27 7.18
CA LEU A 143 -16.10 -18.28 6.68
C LEU A 143 -15.23 -17.32 7.49
N CYS A 144 -15.69 -16.09 7.70
CA CYS A 144 -15.01 -15.07 8.50
C CYS A 144 -14.78 -15.56 9.94
N ASP A 145 -15.78 -16.13 10.59
CA ASP A 145 -15.67 -16.69 11.95
C ASP A 145 -14.63 -17.79 12.03
N ARG A 146 -14.62 -18.71 11.06
CA ARG A 146 -13.63 -19.79 10.99
C ARG A 146 -12.22 -19.23 10.82
N VAL A 147 -12.04 -18.27 9.92
CA VAL A 147 -10.74 -17.66 9.62
C VAL A 147 -10.24 -16.87 10.83
N ALA A 148 -11.11 -16.11 11.49
CA ALA A 148 -10.79 -15.39 12.72
C ALA A 148 -10.35 -16.34 13.84
N ALA A 149 -11.05 -17.48 14.02
CA ALA A 149 -10.65 -18.50 14.98
C ALA A 149 -9.29 -19.13 14.65
N LEU A 150 -9.00 -19.37 13.36
CA LEU A 150 -7.69 -19.86 12.92
C LEU A 150 -6.59 -18.84 13.18
N ILE A 151 -6.81 -17.57 12.84
CA ILE A 151 -5.88 -16.48 13.14
C ILE A 151 -5.63 -16.43 14.65
N GLY A 152 -6.68 -16.43 15.47
CA GLY A 152 -6.58 -16.41 16.93
C GLY A 152 -5.94 -17.66 17.57
N SER A 153 -5.63 -18.68 16.77
CA SER A 153 -4.86 -19.87 17.17
C SER A 153 -3.48 -19.92 16.51
N ASP A 154 -2.89 -18.75 16.22
CA ASP A 154 -1.56 -18.55 15.63
C ASP A 154 -1.38 -19.21 14.26
N LYS A 155 -2.46 -19.33 13.47
CA LYS A 155 -2.34 -19.81 12.07
C LYS A 155 -2.10 -18.64 11.12
N VAL A 156 -1.21 -18.88 10.16
CA VAL A 156 -0.96 -18.00 9.00
C VAL A 156 -1.94 -18.38 7.90
N ILE A 157 -2.73 -17.42 7.42
CA ILE A 157 -3.80 -17.66 6.44
C ILE A 157 -3.49 -16.91 5.14
N GLY A 158 -3.35 -17.63 4.04
CA GLY A 158 -3.41 -17.02 2.70
C GLY A 158 -4.86 -16.61 2.41
N TRP A 159 -5.06 -15.34 2.06
CA TRP A 159 -6.37 -14.73 1.84
C TRP A 159 -6.47 -14.18 0.43
N LEU A 160 -7.41 -14.73 -0.35
CA LEU A 160 -7.70 -14.33 -1.71
C LEU A 160 -9.22 -14.08 -1.82
N GLN A 161 -9.61 -12.82 -1.96
CA GLN A 161 -11.01 -12.44 -2.11
C GLN A 161 -11.15 -11.27 -3.08
N GLY A 162 -12.21 -11.29 -3.88
CA GLY A 162 -12.59 -10.19 -4.76
C GLY A 162 -11.48 -9.76 -5.73
N ARG A 163 -11.54 -8.47 -6.09
CA ARG A 163 -10.58 -7.83 -6.99
C ARG A 163 -9.24 -7.60 -6.30
N MET A 164 -8.16 -7.72 -7.06
CA MET A 164 -6.81 -7.40 -6.59
C MET A 164 -6.65 -5.90 -6.32
N GLU A 165 -5.82 -5.59 -5.34
CA GLU A 165 -5.40 -4.24 -5.00
C GLU A 165 -4.53 -3.62 -6.11
N PHE A 166 -4.69 -2.31 -6.33
CA PHE A 166 -3.84 -1.50 -7.20
C PHE A 166 -2.81 -0.77 -6.36
N GLY A 167 -1.56 -1.21 -6.46
CA GLY A 167 -0.44 -0.67 -5.70
C GLY A 167 0.38 -1.79 -5.05
N PRO A 168 1.42 -1.42 -4.29
CA PRO A 168 2.39 -2.38 -3.77
C PRO A 168 2.00 -3.01 -2.43
N ARG A 169 0.83 -2.66 -1.86
CA ARG A 169 0.40 -3.13 -0.54
C ARG A 169 -0.81 -4.04 -0.69
N ALA A 170 -0.78 -5.15 0.04
CA ALA A 170 -1.96 -5.96 0.27
C ALA A 170 -2.90 -5.23 1.24
N LEU A 171 -4.18 -5.17 0.92
CA LEU A 171 -5.24 -4.49 1.68
C LEU A 171 -6.40 -5.43 2.05
N GLY A 172 -6.30 -6.72 1.74
CA GLY A 172 -7.34 -7.72 2.04
C GLY A 172 -7.89 -8.44 0.81
N GLY A 173 -7.44 -8.09 -0.39
CA GLY A 173 -7.74 -8.82 -1.62
C GLY A 173 -6.76 -9.96 -1.84
N ARG A 174 -5.46 -9.72 -1.65
CA ARG A 174 -4.38 -10.72 -1.78
C ARG A 174 -3.40 -10.59 -0.61
N SER A 175 -3.76 -11.19 0.52
CA SER A 175 -3.05 -11.00 1.79
C SER A 175 -2.57 -12.31 2.39
N ILE A 176 -1.56 -12.20 3.25
CA ILE A 176 -1.24 -13.23 4.24
C ILE A 176 -1.64 -12.65 5.59
N LEU A 177 -2.60 -13.28 6.26
CA LEU A 177 -3.16 -12.84 7.53
C LEU A 177 -2.55 -13.62 8.68
N GLY A 178 -2.39 -12.96 9.82
CA GLY A 178 -1.81 -13.53 11.03
C GLY A 178 -2.28 -12.80 12.28
N ASP A 179 -2.04 -13.38 13.46
CA ASP A 179 -2.45 -12.80 14.73
C ASP A 179 -1.53 -11.65 15.12
N ALA A 180 -2.06 -10.42 15.08
CA ALA A 180 -1.33 -9.21 15.47
C ALA A 180 -0.95 -9.17 16.97
N ARG A 181 -1.47 -10.08 17.80
CA ARG A 181 -1.18 -10.18 19.24
C ARG A 181 -0.05 -11.16 19.55
N SER A 182 0.33 -12.00 18.57
CA SER A 182 1.32 -13.04 18.77
C SER A 182 2.73 -12.45 18.78
N THR A 183 3.54 -12.82 19.78
CA THR A 183 4.95 -12.40 19.87
C THR A 183 5.91 -13.32 19.12
N LYS A 184 5.39 -14.40 18.53
CA LYS A 184 6.16 -15.41 17.78
C LYS A 184 6.02 -15.25 16.26
N MET A 185 5.14 -14.35 15.82
CA MET A 185 4.84 -14.02 14.44
C MET A 185 5.57 -12.75 14.01
#